data_AF-A0A8T4PDE2-F1
#
_entry.id   AF-A0A8T4PDE2-F1
#
_cell.length_a   1.000
_cell.length_b   1.000
_cell.length_c   1.000
_cell.angle_alpha   90.00
_cell.angle_beta   90.00
_cell.angle_gamma   90.00
#
_symmetry.space_group_name_H-M   'P 1'
#
loop_
_entity.id
_entity.type
_entity.pdbx_description
1 polymer ?
#
loop_
_entity_poly.entity_id
_entity_poly.type
_entity_poly.pdbx_seq_one_letter_code
_entity_poly.pdbx_strand_id
1 'polypeptide(L)'
;MLKKIIENDNFRALTGYEYMEMLRFISFQGSRTEKAKMLSDDFISKMFEKVVKPMMKADKELMKKVTEQDLDKVKLVYPGAFLYGVVHSLESNILLTDLVPAVIINKTEQEFIFSDNPVIFYNLIYRDPSHAFEGIQHPGLIVLCPISPKKCLLLFDSNYYSIRLDNKSTIEIDDLEDIRSINKLQFHNCLYNIYYKSENQKSSVEDLSRDYFSEYSKDKDLAQIKEVPKWNGGNNSLLVSSKKGIPEKVSLRFIECGKPLRKVAVIRNKELNDLFEERMKLY
;
A
#
# COMPACT_ATOMS: atom_id res chain seq x y z
N MET A 1 -21.91 -9.94 -2.21
CA MET A 1 -20.73 -9.43 -2.94
C MET A 1 -19.63 -10.47 -3.14
N LEU A 2 -18.71 -10.75 -2.20
CA LEU A 2 -17.56 -11.67 -2.45
C LEU A 2 -17.98 -13.05 -2.97
N LYS A 3 -19.01 -13.65 -2.37
CA LYS A 3 -19.58 -14.92 -2.85
C LYS A 3 -19.99 -14.85 -4.32
N LYS A 4 -20.61 -13.75 -4.76
CA LYS A 4 -20.98 -13.54 -6.17
C LYS A 4 -19.75 -13.49 -7.08
N ILE A 5 -18.68 -12.79 -6.67
CA ILE A 5 -17.42 -12.76 -7.44
C ILE A 5 -16.84 -14.18 -7.53
N ILE A 6 -16.80 -14.91 -6.42
CA ILE A 6 -16.28 -16.28 -6.36
C ILE A 6 -17.12 -17.24 -7.21
N GLU A 7 -18.43 -17.05 -7.31
CA GLU A 7 -19.30 -17.95 -8.08
C GLU A 7 -19.35 -17.60 -9.58
N ASN A 8 -19.18 -16.33 -9.93
CA ASN A 8 -19.37 -15.84 -11.31
C ASN A 8 -18.07 -15.44 -12.01
N ASP A 9 -16.95 -15.40 -11.29
CA ASP A 9 -15.63 -14.97 -11.78
C ASP A 9 -15.68 -13.60 -12.45
N ASN A 10 -16.43 -12.65 -11.91
CA ASN A 10 -16.69 -11.42 -12.65
C ASN A 10 -17.09 -10.24 -11.75
N PHE A 11 -16.43 -9.10 -11.93
CA PHE A 11 -16.83 -7.83 -11.31
C PHE A 11 -18.14 -7.27 -11.87
N ARG A 12 -18.46 -7.53 -13.15
CA ARG A 12 -19.71 -7.12 -13.81
C ARG A 12 -20.94 -7.83 -13.25
N ALA A 13 -20.77 -8.88 -12.43
CA ALA A 13 -21.87 -9.50 -11.70
C ALA A 13 -22.33 -8.65 -10.50
N LEU A 14 -21.59 -7.62 -10.11
CA LEU A 14 -21.92 -6.72 -9.02
C LEU A 14 -22.82 -5.57 -9.50
N THR A 15 -23.80 -5.22 -8.68
CA THR A 15 -24.48 -3.91 -8.80
C THR A 15 -23.51 -2.77 -8.47
N GLY A 16 -23.83 -1.53 -8.86
CA GLY A 16 -22.99 -0.37 -8.52
C GLY A 16 -22.76 -0.22 -7.01
N TYR A 17 -23.78 -0.47 -6.18
CA TYR A 17 -23.66 -0.49 -4.73
C TYR A 17 -22.70 -1.59 -4.24
N GLU A 18 -22.85 -2.82 -4.75
CA GLU A 18 -21.95 -3.92 -4.38
C GLU A 18 -20.51 -3.70 -4.83
N TYR A 19 -20.30 -3.00 -5.94
CA TYR A 19 -18.96 -2.59 -6.35
C TYR A 19 -18.35 -1.58 -5.38
N MET A 20 -19.10 -0.57 -4.94
CA MET A 20 -18.63 0.38 -3.92
C MET A 20 -18.32 -0.30 -2.58
N GLU A 21 -19.12 -1.29 -2.18
CA GLU A 21 -18.85 -2.11 -1.00
C GLU A 21 -17.61 -2.99 -1.16
N MET A 22 -17.25 -3.36 -2.39
CA MET A 22 -16.04 -4.12 -2.68
C MET A 22 -14.79 -3.26 -2.50
N LEU A 23 -14.84 -2.03 -3.00
CA LEU A 23 -13.78 -1.04 -2.78
C LEU A 23 -13.65 -0.67 -1.30
N ARG A 24 -14.79 -0.55 -0.59
CA ARG A 24 -14.83 -0.36 0.87
C ARG A 24 -14.18 -1.55 1.59
N PHE A 25 -14.51 -2.78 1.18
CA PHE A 25 -13.89 -4.00 1.72
C PHE A 25 -12.37 -3.99 1.54
N ILE A 26 -11.85 -3.71 0.34
CA ILE A 26 -10.40 -3.66 0.07
C ILE A 26 -9.72 -2.61 0.95
N SER A 27 -10.27 -1.40 1.00
CA SER A 27 -9.72 -0.29 1.79
C SER A 27 -9.70 -0.63 3.28
N PHE A 28 -10.80 -1.19 3.78
CA PHE A 28 -10.94 -1.60 5.17
C PHE A 28 -9.97 -2.74 5.52
N GLN A 29 -9.90 -3.81 4.72
CA GLN A 29 -9.01 -4.94 4.99
C GLN A 29 -7.54 -4.53 5.05
N GLY A 30 -7.12 -3.57 4.23
CA GLY A 30 -5.75 -3.03 4.27
C GLY A 30 -5.45 -2.15 5.49
N SER A 31 -6.46 -1.53 6.11
CA SER A 31 -6.28 -0.57 7.22
C SER A 31 -6.42 -1.22 8.61
N ARG A 32 -7.18 -2.32 8.71
CA ARG A 32 -7.53 -2.97 9.99
C ARG A 32 -6.49 -3.97 10.52
N THR A 33 -5.26 -3.92 10.01
CA THR A 33 -4.20 -4.90 10.30
C THR A 33 -3.26 -4.41 11.39
N GLU A 34 -2.59 -5.32 12.07
CA GLU A 34 -1.59 -4.94 13.08
C GLU A 34 -0.42 -4.19 12.44
N LYS A 35 -0.05 -4.54 11.20
CA LYS A 35 0.98 -3.82 10.44
C LYS A 35 0.59 -2.37 10.18
N ALA A 36 -0.67 -2.11 9.83
CA ALA A 36 -1.17 -0.75 9.66
C ALA A 36 -1.15 0.04 10.98
N LYS A 37 -1.48 -0.59 12.11
CA LYS A 37 -1.32 0.02 13.43
C LYS A 37 0.15 0.36 13.74
N MET A 38 1.07 -0.58 13.55
CA MET A 38 2.50 -0.35 13.80
C MET A 38 3.05 0.77 12.92
N LEU A 39 2.64 0.82 11.65
CA LEU A 39 3.00 1.91 10.74
C LEU A 39 2.48 3.27 11.25
N SER A 40 1.25 3.32 11.75
CA SER A 40 0.68 4.54 12.34
C SER A 40 1.45 4.98 13.60
N ASP A 41 1.78 4.06 14.49
CA ASP A 41 2.52 4.36 15.73
C ASP A 41 3.94 4.86 15.41
N ASP A 42 4.63 4.21 14.47
CA ASP A 42 5.97 4.58 14.00
C ASP A 42 5.95 5.97 13.34
N PHE A 43 4.96 6.23 12.49
CA PHE A 43 4.77 7.53 11.84
C PHE A 43 4.57 8.65 12.86
N ILE A 44 3.65 8.47 13.82
CA ILE A 44 3.35 9.47 14.87
C ILE A 44 4.58 9.74 15.72
N SER A 45 5.30 8.68 16.10
CA SER A 45 6.55 8.79 16.87
C SER A 45 7.58 9.61 16.11
N LYS A 46 7.80 9.31 14.82
CA LYS A 46 8.75 10.05 13.97
C LYS A 46 8.34 11.49 13.76
N MET A 47 7.06 11.78 13.53
CA MET A 47 6.55 13.14 13.41
C MET A 47 6.76 13.93 14.70
N PHE A 48 6.52 13.30 15.86
CA PHE A 48 6.76 13.93 17.13
C PHE A 48 8.25 14.26 17.35
N GLU A 49 9.13 13.30 17.11
CA GLU A 49 10.58 13.47 17.29
C GLU A 49 11.22 14.44 16.29
N LYS A 50 10.79 14.42 15.01
CA LYS A 50 11.42 15.16 13.92
C LYS A 50 10.77 16.49 13.59
N VAL A 51 9.53 16.72 14.01
CA VAL A 51 8.78 17.95 13.71
C VAL A 51 8.36 18.64 15.00
N VAL A 52 7.57 17.98 15.83
CA VAL A 52 6.95 18.63 17.00
C VAL A 52 7.99 19.01 18.05
N LYS A 53 8.91 18.11 18.42
CA LYS A 53 9.97 18.41 19.40
C LYS A 53 10.88 19.57 18.96
N PRO A 54 11.41 19.60 17.73
CA PRO A 54 12.16 20.76 17.24
C PRO A 54 11.35 22.07 17.30
N MET A 55 10.06 22.03 16.97
CA MET A 55 9.18 23.21 17.10
C MET A 55 9.03 23.65 18.57
N MET A 56 8.86 22.71 19.50
CA MET A 56 8.78 22.99 20.94
C MET A 56 10.09 23.58 21.47
N LYS A 57 11.24 23.05 21.06
CA LYS A 57 12.57 23.58 21.44
C LYS A 57 12.81 24.99 20.89
N ALA A 58 12.19 25.34 19.75
CA ALA A 58 12.27 26.68 19.17
C ALA A 58 11.32 27.70 19.84
N ASP A 59 10.36 27.25 20.65
CA ASP A 59 9.42 28.13 21.35
C ASP A 59 10.06 28.75 22.61
N LYS A 60 10.37 30.05 22.53
CA LYS A 60 11.04 30.81 23.60
C LYS A 60 10.21 30.89 24.88
N GLU A 61 8.88 30.93 24.81
CA GLU A 61 8.04 31.01 26.01
C GLU A 61 7.92 29.66 26.70
N LEU A 62 7.88 28.57 25.92
CA LEU A 62 7.94 27.22 26.45
C LEU A 62 9.29 26.95 27.13
N MET A 63 10.40 27.30 26.47
CA MET A 63 11.76 27.04 26.97
C MET A 63 12.15 27.87 28.22
N LYS A 64 11.36 28.88 28.60
CA LYS A 64 11.47 29.53 29.92
C LYS A 64 10.97 28.64 31.06
N LYS A 65 10.11 27.66 30.76
CA LYS A 65 9.42 26.82 31.75
C LYS A 65 9.93 25.38 31.80
N VAL A 66 10.52 24.90 30.71
CA VAL A 66 11.03 23.52 30.59
C VAL A 66 12.42 23.52 29.96
N THR A 67 13.26 22.55 30.33
CA THR A 67 14.58 22.38 29.72
C THR A 67 14.51 21.47 28.50
N GLU A 68 15.55 21.50 27.66
CA GLU A 68 15.65 20.55 26.54
C GLU A 68 15.68 19.09 27.01
N GLN A 69 16.34 18.84 28.15
CA GLN A 69 16.42 17.50 28.74
C GLN A 69 15.06 16.99 29.21
N ASP A 70 14.15 17.90 29.60
CA ASP A 70 12.78 17.53 29.94
C ASP A 70 12.02 17.13 28.67
N LEU A 71 12.14 17.91 27.60
CA LEU A 71 11.49 17.63 26.31
C LEU A 71 11.98 16.33 25.67
N ASP A 72 13.27 16.00 25.81
CA ASP A 72 13.83 14.76 25.26
C ASP A 72 13.24 13.49 25.91
N LYS A 73 12.80 13.59 27.17
CA LYS A 73 12.13 12.50 27.90
C LYS A 73 10.65 12.36 27.55
N VAL A 74 10.03 13.40 26.99
CA VAL A 74 8.63 13.34 26.57
C VAL A 74 8.48 12.38 25.39
N LYS A 75 7.48 11.51 25.47
CA LYS A 75 7.04 10.66 24.37
C LYS A 75 5.57 10.93 24.10
N LEU A 76 5.21 11.04 22.83
CA LEU A 76 3.81 11.10 22.44
C LEU A 76 3.22 9.68 22.47
N VAL A 77 2.20 9.48 23.30
CA VAL A 77 1.42 8.25 23.33
C VAL A 77 0.01 8.61 22.93
N TYR A 78 -0.46 8.07 21.81
CA TYR A 78 -1.83 8.27 21.36
C TYR A 78 -2.56 6.94 21.21
N PRO A 79 -3.18 6.42 22.30
CA PRO A 79 -3.91 5.17 22.25
C PRO A 79 -5.04 5.24 21.23
N GLY A 80 -5.10 4.28 20.31
CA GLY A 80 -6.15 4.23 19.30
C GLY A 80 -5.94 5.12 18.08
N ALA A 81 -4.77 5.75 17.89
CA ALA A 81 -4.49 6.57 16.70
C ALA A 81 -4.76 5.84 15.36
N PHE A 82 -4.45 4.55 15.30
CA PHE A 82 -4.72 3.71 14.12
C PHE A 82 -6.22 3.61 13.77
N LEU A 83 -7.13 3.80 14.74
CA LEU A 83 -8.58 3.75 14.52
C LEU A 83 -9.03 4.84 13.54
N TYR A 84 -8.35 5.98 13.50
CA TYR A 84 -8.62 7.00 12.48
C TYR A 84 -8.40 6.43 11.08
N GLY A 85 -7.30 5.71 10.85
CA GLY A 85 -7.04 5.03 9.57
C GLY A 85 -8.14 4.03 9.23
N VAL A 86 -8.60 3.26 10.21
CA VAL A 86 -9.72 2.30 10.04
C VAL A 86 -11.02 3.02 9.66
N VAL A 87 -11.41 4.07 10.39
CA VAL A 87 -12.63 4.83 10.11
C VAL A 87 -12.56 5.49 8.73
N HIS A 88 -11.44 6.14 8.39
CA HIS A 88 -11.28 6.78 7.08
C HIS A 88 -11.33 5.76 5.94
N SER A 89 -10.82 4.54 6.16
CA SER A 89 -10.85 3.50 5.12
C SER A 89 -12.27 3.06 4.73
N LEU A 90 -13.25 3.25 5.61
CA LEU A 90 -14.66 2.99 5.30
C LEU A 90 -15.19 4.00 4.26
N GLU A 91 -14.73 5.25 4.29
CA GLU A 91 -15.17 6.30 3.36
C GLU A 91 -14.18 6.52 2.19
N SER A 92 -13.04 5.82 2.19
CA SER A 92 -11.98 5.99 1.17
C SER A 92 -12.23 5.21 -0.12
N ASN A 93 -13.35 4.51 -0.25
CA ASN A 93 -13.66 3.70 -1.44
C ASN A 93 -13.69 4.52 -2.73
N ILE A 94 -14.07 5.80 -2.66
CA ILE A 94 -14.05 6.74 -3.78
C ILE A 94 -12.64 6.89 -4.38
N LEU A 95 -11.59 6.73 -3.57
CA LEU A 95 -10.19 6.81 -3.97
C LEU A 95 -9.69 5.59 -4.77
N LEU A 96 -10.56 4.61 -5.04
CA LEU A 96 -10.22 3.44 -5.86
C LEU A 96 -11.09 3.32 -7.10
N THR A 97 -12.09 4.19 -7.26
CA THR A 97 -13.12 4.08 -8.31
C THR A 97 -12.58 4.27 -9.73
N ASP A 98 -11.43 4.94 -9.86
CA ASP A 98 -10.77 5.17 -11.14
C ASP A 98 -9.86 4.02 -11.59
N LEU A 99 -9.59 3.04 -10.70
CA LEU A 99 -8.82 1.84 -11.07
C LEU A 99 -9.69 0.83 -11.81
N VAL A 100 -9.11 0.16 -12.79
CA VAL A 100 -9.79 -0.91 -13.53
C VAL A 100 -9.82 -2.19 -12.67
N PRO A 101 -11.01 -2.75 -12.38
CA PRO A 101 -11.13 -3.96 -11.59
C PRO A 101 -11.04 -5.23 -12.46
N ALA A 102 -10.31 -6.24 -12.01
CA ALA A 102 -10.21 -7.54 -12.67
C ALA A 102 -10.05 -8.70 -11.69
N VAL A 103 -10.59 -9.87 -12.03
CA VAL A 103 -10.40 -11.09 -11.23
C VAL A 103 -9.32 -11.94 -11.86
N ILE A 104 -8.26 -12.21 -11.12
CA ILE A 104 -7.23 -13.17 -11.51
C ILE A 104 -7.73 -14.57 -11.15
N ILE A 105 -7.79 -15.45 -12.14
CA ILE A 105 -8.15 -16.87 -12.02
C ILE A 105 -6.89 -17.70 -12.22
N ASN A 106 -6.44 -18.33 -11.14
CA ASN A 106 -5.27 -19.19 -11.14
C ASN A 106 -5.64 -20.59 -11.68
N LYS A 107 -5.03 -20.97 -12.81
CA LYS A 107 -5.16 -22.28 -13.47
C LYS A 107 -3.99 -23.22 -13.18
N THR A 108 -3.01 -22.77 -12.41
CA THR A 108 -1.84 -23.57 -12.02
C THR A 108 -2.16 -24.50 -10.86
N GLU A 109 -1.25 -25.42 -10.56
CA GLU A 109 -1.34 -26.29 -9.38
C GLU A 109 -1.01 -25.54 -8.07
N GLN A 110 -0.12 -24.54 -8.13
CA GLN A 110 0.16 -23.68 -6.98
C GLN A 110 -1.06 -22.81 -6.67
N GLU A 111 -1.26 -22.43 -5.43
CA GLU A 111 -2.41 -21.66 -4.96
C GLU A 111 -1.93 -20.31 -4.46
N PHE A 112 -2.83 -19.34 -4.42
CA PHE A 112 -2.55 -18.11 -3.73
C PHE A 112 -2.48 -18.36 -2.22
N ILE A 113 -1.47 -17.79 -1.59
CA ILE A 113 -1.36 -17.70 -0.13
C ILE A 113 -2.07 -16.45 0.37
N PHE A 114 -2.38 -16.44 1.67
CA PHE A 114 -2.97 -15.30 2.37
C PHE A 114 -2.07 -14.92 3.55
N SER A 115 -2.25 -13.72 4.12
CA SER A 115 -1.47 -13.27 5.29
C SER A 115 -2.32 -12.47 6.26
N ASP A 116 -1.75 -12.16 7.42
CA ASP A 116 -2.32 -11.22 8.39
C ASP A 116 -2.39 -9.76 7.90
N ASN A 117 -1.80 -9.46 6.73
CA ASN A 117 -1.94 -8.21 6.00
C ASN A 117 -2.24 -8.49 4.51
N PRO A 118 -3.50 -8.78 4.16
CA PRO A 118 -3.84 -9.47 2.91
C PRO A 118 -4.05 -8.58 1.69
N VAL A 119 -4.11 -7.27 1.87
CA VAL A 119 -4.26 -6.32 0.75
C VAL A 119 -2.88 -5.77 0.42
N ILE A 120 -2.38 -6.15 -0.74
CA ILE A 120 -1.10 -5.68 -1.26
C ILE A 120 -1.35 -4.41 -2.06
N PHE A 121 -0.69 -3.33 -1.67
CA PHE A 121 -0.55 -2.12 -2.48
C PHE A 121 0.85 -2.15 -3.08
N TYR A 122 0.94 -2.16 -4.40
CA TYR A 122 2.20 -2.30 -5.12
C TYR A 122 2.26 -1.36 -6.32
N ASN A 123 3.47 -1.13 -6.83
CA ASN A 123 3.67 -0.21 -7.94
C ASN A 123 4.89 -0.62 -8.77
N LEU A 124 4.68 -1.00 -10.03
CA LEU A 124 5.73 -1.48 -10.95
C LEU A 124 6.50 -0.33 -11.65
N ILE A 125 5.92 0.87 -11.75
CA ILE A 125 6.54 1.97 -12.51
C ILE A 125 7.69 2.66 -11.75
N TYR A 126 7.71 2.56 -10.41
CA TYR A 126 8.76 3.16 -9.60
C TYR A 126 9.81 2.12 -9.19
N ARG A 127 11.04 2.33 -9.65
CA ARG A 127 12.14 1.35 -9.50
C ARG A 127 12.98 1.54 -8.23
N ASP A 128 12.76 2.63 -7.51
CA ASP A 128 13.52 2.98 -6.30
C ASP A 128 12.70 2.63 -5.04
N PRO A 129 13.09 1.58 -4.29
CA PRO A 129 12.40 1.16 -3.08
C PRO A 129 12.57 2.16 -1.92
N SER A 130 13.46 3.15 -2.06
CA SER A 130 13.69 4.18 -1.04
C SER A 130 12.57 5.21 -0.95
N HIS A 131 11.56 5.14 -1.83
CA HIS A 131 10.37 5.98 -1.84
C HIS A 131 9.13 5.10 -1.98
N ALA A 132 8.18 5.20 -1.04
CA ALA A 132 6.92 4.45 -1.18
C ALA A 132 5.96 5.17 -2.11
N PHE A 133 5.76 4.60 -3.28
CA PHE A 133 4.77 5.05 -4.26
C PHE A 133 3.52 4.16 -4.29
N GLU A 134 3.18 3.60 -3.12
CA GLU A 134 2.09 2.64 -2.91
C GLU A 134 0.89 3.28 -2.21
N GLY A 135 0.86 4.61 -2.08
CA GLY A 135 -0.30 5.29 -1.52
C GLY A 135 -1.53 5.06 -2.39
N ILE A 136 -2.71 5.06 -1.78
CA ILE A 136 -3.98 4.70 -2.44
C ILE A 136 -4.31 5.52 -3.70
N GLN A 137 -3.78 6.75 -3.78
CA GLN A 137 -3.91 7.67 -4.91
C GLN A 137 -2.63 7.85 -5.73
N HIS A 138 -1.59 7.04 -5.50
CA HIS A 138 -0.39 7.14 -6.33
C HIS A 138 -0.69 6.68 -7.77
N PRO A 139 -0.14 7.38 -8.78
CA PRO A 139 -0.16 6.92 -10.17
C PRO A 139 0.56 5.57 -10.32
N GLY A 140 0.02 4.67 -11.12
CA GLY A 140 0.57 3.33 -11.31
C GLY A 140 0.31 2.39 -10.14
N LEU A 141 -0.71 2.66 -9.31
CA LEU A 141 -1.08 1.74 -8.24
C LEU A 141 -1.63 0.42 -8.80
N ILE A 142 -1.18 -0.68 -8.20
CA ILE A 142 -1.73 -2.02 -8.32
C ILE A 142 -2.19 -2.45 -6.93
N VAL A 143 -3.42 -2.95 -6.83
CA VAL A 143 -3.96 -3.55 -5.61
C VAL A 143 -4.24 -5.02 -5.88
N LEU A 144 -3.64 -5.90 -5.09
CA LEU A 144 -3.88 -7.35 -5.13
C LEU A 144 -4.50 -7.79 -3.80
N CYS A 145 -5.56 -8.58 -3.85
CA CYS A 145 -6.19 -9.14 -2.66
C CYS A 145 -6.64 -10.57 -2.95
N PRO A 146 -5.86 -11.59 -2.53
CA PRO A 146 -6.27 -12.99 -2.61
C PRO A 146 -7.55 -13.21 -1.80
N ILE A 147 -8.60 -13.75 -2.44
CA ILE A 147 -9.90 -14.03 -1.80
C ILE A 147 -10.22 -15.52 -1.76
N SER A 148 -9.46 -16.33 -2.51
CA SER A 148 -9.46 -17.79 -2.42
C SER A 148 -8.14 -18.35 -2.95
N PRO A 149 -7.84 -19.64 -2.74
CA PRO A 149 -6.62 -20.27 -3.26
C PRO A 149 -6.48 -20.16 -4.80
N LYS A 150 -7.58 -19.94 -5.52
CA LYS A 150 -7.58 -19.84 -6.99
C LYS A 150 -8.02 -18.47 -7.52
N LYS A 151 -8.37 -17.51 -6.65
CA LYS A 151 -8.93 -16.21 -7.07
C LYS A 151 -8.30 -15.06 -6.30
N CYS A 152 -7.83 -14.06 -7.04
CA CYS A 152 -7.29 -12.82 -6.49
C CYS A 152 -7.98 -11.62 -7.14
N LEU A 153 -8.42 -10.66 -6.33
CA LEU A 153 -8.92 -9.39 -6.83
C LEU A 153 -7.73 -8.53 -7.26
N LEU A 154 -7.85 -7.91 -8.42
CA LEU A 154 -6.89 -6.96 -8.97
C LEU A 154 -7.60 -5.62 -9.21
N LEU A 155 -7.03 -4.52 -8.72
CA LEU A 155 -7.32 -3.17 -9.20
C LEU A 155 -6.03 -2.60 -9.79
N PHE A 156 -6.08 -2.01 -10.97
CA PHE A 156 -4.88 -1.45 -11.59
C PHE A 156 -5.15 -0.13 -12.31
N ASP A 157 -4.11 0.72 -12.36
CA ASP A 157 -4.14 1.99 -13.08
C ASP A 157 -3.87 1.76 -14.58
N SER A 158 -4.93 1.83 -15.39
CA SER A 158 -4.87 1.60 -16.83
C SER A 158 -4.11 2.69 -17.60
N ASN A 159 -3.76 3.81 -16.97
CA ASN A 159 -2.89 4.81 -17.59
C ASN A 159 -1.43 4.35 -17.69
N TYR A 160 -1.03 3.39 -16.85
CA TYR A 160 0.34 2.89 -16.77
C TYR A 160 0.50 1.42 -17.15
N TYR A 161 -0.59 0.65 -17.05
CA TYR A 161 -0.60 -0.78 -17.28
C TYR A 161 -1.60 -1.17 -18.35
N SER A 162 -1.13 -1.98 -19.29
CA SER A 162 -1.98 -2.68 -20.24
C SER A 162 -2.08 -4.14 -19.79
N ILE A 163 -3.31 -4.61 -19.57
CA ILE A 163 -3.61 -5.98 -19.17
C ILE A 163 -4.69 -6.50 -20.11
N ARG A 164 -4.48 -7.71 -20.66
CA ARG A 164 -5.49 -8.37 -21.51
C ARG A 164 -6.58 -8.94 -20.62
N LEU A 165 -7.77 -8.36 -20.71
CA LEU A 165 -8.96 -8.79 -19.98
C LEU A 165 -9.97 -9.42 -20.95
N ASP A 166 -10.67 -10.45 -20.49
CA ASP A 166 -11.82 -10.98 -21.21
C ASP A 166 -13.08 -10.10 -21.06
N ASN A 167 -14.20 -10.56 -21.59
CA ASN A 167 -15.50 -9.89 -21.47
C ASN A 167 -16.11 -9.94 -20.04
N LYS A 168 -15.45 -10.57 -19.08
CA LYS A 168 -15.82 -10.62 -17.66
C LYS A 168 -14.83 -9.86 -16.78
N SER A 169 -13.89 -9.12 -17.38
CA SER A 169 -12.83 -8.47 -16.62
C SER A 169 -12.00 -9.50 -15.83
N THR A 170 -11.64 -10.61 -16.46
CA THR A 170 -10.82 -11.66 -15.86
C THR A 170 -9.49 -11.84 -16.58
N ILE A 171 -8.55 -12.41 -15.83
CA ILE A 171 -7.23 -12.80 -16.28
C ILE A 171 -7.04 -14.25 -15.84
N GLU A 172 -6.86 -15.16 -16.79
CA GLU A 172 -6.44 -16.53 -16.47
C GLU A 172 -4.92 -16.60 -16.43
N ILE A 173 -4.35 -17.10 -15.34
CA ILE A 173 -2.91 -17.30 -15.17
C ILE A 173 -2.64 -18.79 -15.11
N ASP A 174 -1.87 -19.29 -16.07
CA ASP A 174 -1.39 -20.67 -16.18
C ASP A 174 0.13 -20.80 -15.96
N ASP A 175 0.83 -19.68 -15.77
CA ASP A 175 2.26 -19.63 -15.43
C ASP A 175 2.47 -19.65 -13.91
N LEU A 176 3.23 -20.64 -13.43
CA LEU A 176 3.59 -20.78 -12.01
C LEU A 176 4.40 -19.58 -11.48
N GLU A 177 5.19 -18.93 -12.33
CA GLU A 177 6.06 -17.83 -11.90
C GLU A 177 5.26 -16.57 -11.52
N ASP A 178 4.13 -16.33 -12.20
CA ASP A 178 3.23 -15.22 -11.84
C ASP A 178 2.54 -15.48 -10.49
N ILE A 179 2.15 -16.73 -10.22
CA ILE A 179 1.59 -17.13 -8.92
C ILE A 179 2.65 -17.03 -7.82
N ARG A 180 3.88 -17.47 -8.10
CA ARG A 180 5.02 -17.32 -7.18
C ARG A 180 5.32 -15.85 -6.88
N SER A 181 5.26 -14.98 -7.90
CA SER A 181 5.45 -13.53 -7.76
C SER A 181 4.39 -12.89 -6.86
N ILE A 182 3.11 -13.19 -7.07
CA ILE A 182 2.02 -12.69 -6.21
C ILE A 182 2.18 -13.22 -4.78
N ASN A 183 2.56 -14.49 -4.61
CA ASN A 183 2.82 -15.08 -3.31
C ASN A 183 4.05 -14.44 -2.62
N LYS A 184 5.12 -14.12 -3.36
CA LYS A 184 6.27 -13.38 -2.82
C LYS A 184 5.84 -12.02 -2.29
N LEU A 185 4.99 -11.29 -3.03
CA LEU A 185 4.41 -10.03 -2.54
C LEU A 185 3.61 -10.22 -1.25
N GLN A 186 2.85 -11.32 -1.10
CA GLN A 186 2.17 -11.64 0.16
C GLN A 186 3.15 -11.82 1.33
N PHE A 187 4.32 -12.45 1.11
CA PHE A 187 5.38 -12.57 2.12
C PHE A 187 5.94 -11.21 2.54
N HIS A 188 6.28 -10.33 1.59
CA HIS A 188 6.76 -8.98 1.94
C HIS A 188 5.68 -8.10 2.59
N ASN A 189 4.41 -8.32 2.23
CA ASN A 189 3.30 -7.57 2.79
C ASN A 189 2.90 -8.06 4.19
N CYS A 190 3.17 -9.32 4.53
CA CYS A 190 2.92 -9.96 5.82
C CYS A 190 3.60 -9.23 7.01
N LEU A 191 3.07 -9.43 8.21
CA LEU A 191 3.73 -9.07 9.47
C LEU A 191 4.28 -10.31 10.18
N TYR A 192 3.42 -11.29 10.49
CA TYR A 192 3.80 -12.48 11.26
C TYR A 192 3.38 -13.79 10.59
N ASN A 193 2.19 -13.84 9.99
CA ASN A 193 1.57 -15.11 9.60
C ASN A 193 1.23 -15.19 8.11
N ILE A 194 1.64 -16.31 7.50
CA ILE A 194 1.21 -16.75 6.17
C ILE A 194 0.27 -17.95 6.33
N TYR A 195 -0.79 -17.97 5.54
CA TYR A 195 -1.80 -19.03 5.51
C TYR A 195 -1.88 -19.61 4.10
N TYR A 196 -1.96 -20.93 4.01
CA TYR A 196 -2.15 -21.67 2.78
C TYR A 196 -3.15 -22.80 3.03
N LYS A 197 -3.90 -23.21 2.01
CA LYS A 197 -5.00 -24.16 2.18
C LYS A 197 -4.54 -25.61 2.19
N SER A 198 -3.68 -25.96 1.23
CA SER A 198 -3.40 -27.35 0.90
C SER A 198 -2.00 -27.76 1.37
N GLU A 199 -1.85 -28.94 1.99
CA GLU A 199 -0.56 -29.42 2.52
C GLU A 199 0.50 -29.59 1.41
N ASN A 200 0.06 -29.87 0.18
CA ASN A 200 0.95 -29.95 -0.99
C ASN A 200 1.66 -28.62 -1.31
N GLN A 201 1.20 -27.49 -0.76
CA GLN A 201 1.82 -26.17 -0.92
C GLN A 201 3.00 -25.96 0.02
N LYS A 202 3.11 -26.77 1.09
CA LYS A 202 4.03 -26.53 2.20
C LYS A 202 5.46 -26.32 1.74
N SER A 203 5.98 -27.19 0.87
CA SER A 203 7.34 -27.06 0.32
C SER A 203 7.53 -25.72 -0.40
N SER A 204 6.56 -25.31 -1.23
CA SER A 204 6.66 -24.03 -1.95
C SER A 204 6.60 -22.82 -1.03
N VAL A 205 5.80 -22.89 0.04
CA VAL A 205 5.73 -21.84 1.07
C VAL A 205 7.03 -21.79 1.88
N GLU A 206 7.62 -22.93 2.21
CA GLU A 206 8.92 -23.03 2.87
C GLU A 206 10.06 -22.48 1.98
N ASP A 207 10.01 -22.74 0.67
CA ASP A 207 10.94 -22.18 -0.31
C ASP A 207 10.85 -20.65 -0.36
N LEU A 208 9.62 -20.11 -0.51
CA LEU A 208 9.39 -18.66 -0.49
C LEU A 208 9.81 -18.00 0.82
N SER A 209 9.60 -18.69 1.95
CA SER A 209 10.06 -18.24 3.26
C SER A 209 11.58 -18.14 3.31
N ARG A 210 12.30 -19.16 2.82
CA ARG A 210 13.76 -19.12 2.75
C ARG A 210 14.27 -18.00 1.86
N ASP A 211 13.68 -17.81 0.68
CA ASP A 211 14.02 -16.73 -0.24
C ASP A 211 13.83 -15.37 0.45
N TYR A 212 12.66 -15.15 1.06
CA TYR A 212 12.34 -13.92 1.80
C TYR A 212 13.34 -13.64 2.92
N PHE A 213 13.65 -14.62 3.78
CA PHE A 213 14.55 -14.41 4.91
C PHE A 213 16.02 -14.25 4.50
N SER A 214 16.41 -14.74 3.32
CA SER A 214 17.75 -14.49 2.78
C SER A 214 17.95 -13.03 2.34
N GLU A 215 16.87 -12.37 1.92
CA GLU A 215 16.84 -10.97 1.49
C GLU A 215 16.34 -10.02 2.60
N TYR A 216 15.91 -10.57 3.74
CA TYR A 216 15.28 -9.82 4.82
C TYR A 216 16.26 -8.86 5.50
N SER A 217 15.99 -7.56 5.36
CA SER A 217 16.65 -6.53 6.14
C SER A 217 16.05 -6.47 7.55
N LYS A 218 16.91 -6.39 8.59
CA LYS A 218 16.50 -6.17 9.99
C LYS A 218 15.96 -4.75 10.26
N ASP A 219 15.85 -3.93 9.22
CA ASP A 219 15.32 -2.57 9.32
C ASP A 219 13.85 -2.61 9.76
N LYS A 220 13.60 -2.16 10.99
CA LYS A 220 12.29 -2.20 11.64
C LYS A 220 11.44 -0.96 11.33
N ASP A 221 12.03 0.05 10.69
CA ASP A 221 11.33 1.30 10.41
C ASP A 221 10.32 1.09 9.28
N LEU A 222 9.04 1.35 9.57
CA LEU A 222 7.94 1.20 8.62
C LEU A 222 7.64 2.51 7.88
N ALA A 223 7.95 3.64 8.50
CA ALA A 223 7.89 4.97 7.93
C ALA A 223 9.28 5.62 7.87
N GLN A 224 9.41 6.64 7.02
CA GLN A 224 10.59 7.48 6.91
C GLN A 224 10.18 8.95 6.84
N ILE A 225 10.99 9.82 7.43
CA ILE A 225 10.88 11.27 7.29
C ILE A 225 12.23 11.76 6.77
N LYS A 226 12.26 12.30 5.56
CA LYS A 226 13.45 12.84 4.92
C LYS A 226 13.33 14.35 4.81
N GLU A 227 14.42 15.04 5.10
CA GLU A 227 14.55 16.46 4.82
C GLU A 227 15.07 16.64 3.40
N VAL A 228 14.35 17.40 2.58
CA VAL A 228 14.73 17.75 1.22
C VAL A 228 15.24 19.20 1.24
N PRO A 229 16.54 19.43 0.97
CA PRO A 229 17.10 20.77 0.86
C PRO A 229 16.44 21.55 -0.28
N LYS A 230 16.25 22.86 -0.08
CA LYS A 230 15.38 23.75 -0.85
C LYS A 230 15.38 23.66 -2.39
N TRP A 231 14.17 23.91 -2.91
CA TRP A 231 13.91 24.70 -4.12
C TRP A 231 14.06 26.21 -3.76
N ASN A 232 14.95 26.96 -4.44
CA ASN A 232 15.14 28.43 -4.34
C ASN A 232 15.89 29.03 -3.12
N GLY A 233 16.94 28.39 -2.59
CA GLY A 233 18.06 29.11 -1.94
C GLY A 233 17.85 29.87 -0.60
N GLY A 234 16.67 29.87 0.03
CA GLY A 234 16.53 30.36 1.42
C GLY A 234 16.78 29.29 2.52
N ASN A 235 16.45 29.61 3.79
CA ASN A 235 16.79 28.78 4.99
C ASN A 235 15.76 27.72 5.46
N ASN A 236 14.57 27.65 4.88
CA ASN A 236 13.52 26.65 5.16
C ASN A 236 13.87 25.29 4.55
N SER A 237 13.31 24.20 5.06
CA SER A 237 13.45 22.87 4.45
C SER A 237 12.09 22.20 4.27
N LEU A 238 11.99 21.28 3.31
CA LEU A 238 10.79 20.47 3.10
C LEU A 238 10.99 19.12 3.80
N LEU A 239 10.09 18.78 4.72
CA LEU A 239 10.05 17.45 5.31
C LEU A 239 9.08 16.58 4.52
N VAL A 240 9.58 15.48 3.98
CA VAL A 240 8.80 14.49 3.24
C VAL A 240 8.70 13.23 4.07
N SER A 241 7.47 12.84 4.41
CA SER A 241 7.19 11.62 5.15
C SER A 241 6.51 10.58 4.27
N SER A 242 6.93 9.32 4.36
CA SER A 242 6.29 8.21 3.64
C SER A 242 6.37 6.91 4.42
N LYS A 243 5.50 5.95 4.09
CA LYS A 243 5.73 4.52 4.34
C LYS A 243 7.03 4.07 3.63
N LYS A 244 7.61 2.92 3.99
CA LYS A 244 8.58 2.20 3.14
C LYS A 244 7.86 1.24 2.20
N GLY A 245 8.26 1.26 0.93
CA GLY A 245 7.68 0.37 -0.09
C GLY A 245 8.10 -1.08 0.11
N ILE A 246 7.42 -1.98 -0.59
CA ILE A 246 7.86 -3.36 -0.76
C ILE A 246 9.14 -3.32 -1.59
N PRO A 247 10.31 -3.74 -1.04
CA PRO A 247 11.58 -3.65 -1.75
C PRO A 247 11.68 -4.65 -2.91
N GLU A 248 10.86 -5.70 -2.85
CA GLU A 248 10.86 -6.80 -3.79
C GLU A 248 10.43 -6.35 -5.18
N LYS A 249 11.18 -6.81 -6.18
CA LYS A 249 10.90 -6.57 -7.60
C LYS A 249 10.40 -7.87 -8.22
N VAL A 250 9.08 -7.99 -8.31
CA VAL A 250 8.46 -9.14 -8.97
C VAL A 250 8.16 -8.85 -10.44
N SER A 251 8.14 -9.89 -11.26
CA SER A 251 7.67 -9.82 -12.64
C SER A 251 6.24 -10.35 -12.69
N LEU A 252 5.28 -9.51 -13.04
CA LEU A 252 3.91 -9.92 -13.34
C LEU A 252 3.74 -9.93 -14.86
N ARG A 253 3.92 -11.10 -15.49
CA ARG A 253 4.03 -11.23 -16.97
C ARG A 253 2.73 -10.90 -17.69
N PHE A 254 1.59 -11.06 -17.01
CA PHE A 254 0.29 -10.63 -17.52
C PHE A 254 0.09 -9.10 -17.54
N ILE A 255 1.06 -8.32 -17.04
CA ILE A 255 1.04 -6.85 -17.02
C ILE A 255 2.11 -6.29 -17.96
N GLU A 256 1.67 -5.59 -18.99
CA GLU A 256 2.55 -4.78 -19.83
C GLU A 256 2.68 -3.37 -19.20
N CYS A 257 3.89 -3.00 -18.81
CA CYS A 257 4.18 -1.72 -18.17
C CYS A 257 4.62 -0.66 -19.19
N GLY A 258 4.03 0.54 -19.11
CA GLY A 258 4.46 1.70 -19.90
C GLY A 258 5.86 2.21 -19.54
N LYS A 259 6.29 3.31 -20.17
CA LYS A 259 7.60 3.92 -19.84
C LYS A 259 7.60 4.40 -18.37
N PRO A 260 8.66 4.13 -17.59
CA PRO A 260 8.78 4.63 -16.23
C PRO A 260 8.71 6.15 -16.19
N LEU A 261 7.94 6.70 -15.24
CA LEU A 261 7.86 8.14 -15.06
C LEU A 261 9.17 8.73 -14.54
N ARG A 262 9.57 9.88 -15.11
CA ARG A 262 10.65 10.71 -14.57
C ARG A 262 10.17 11.79 -13.59
N LYS A 263 8.86 12.07 -13.56
CA LYS A 263 8.22 13.03 -12.66
C LYS A 263 7.06 12.34 -11.93
N VAL A 264 7.02 12.49 -10.61
CA VAL A 264 5.98 11.94 -9.75
C VAL A 264 4.76 12.85 -9.84
N ALA A 265 3.68 12.39 -10.44
CA ALA A 265 2.38 13.02 -10.20
C ALA A 265 1.93 12.60 -8.78
N VAL A 266 1.42 13.56 -8.00
CA VAL A 266 1.14 13.37 -6.56
C VAL A 266 -0.17 12.61 -6.35
N ILE A 267 -1.16 12.84 -7.23
CA ILE A 267 -2.50 12.27 -7.15
C ILE A 267 -2.89 11.72 -8.54
N ARG A 268 -3.38 10.47 -8.57
CA ARG A 268 -3.84 9.77 -9.76
C ARG A 268 -5.20 10.27 -10.26
N ASN A 269 -6.18 10.39 -9.36
CA ASN A 269 -7.51 10.85 -9.74
C ASN A 269 -7.47 12.33 -10.13
N LYS A 270 -7.89 12.62 -11.36
CA LYS A 270 -7.80 13.96 -11.95
C LYS A 270 -8.68 14.99 -11.22
N GLU A 271 -9.92 14.65 -10.87
CA GLU A 271 -10.83 15.57 -10.17
C GLU A 271 -10.28 15.95 -8.80
N LEU A 272 -9.75 14.96 -8.06
CA LEU A 272 -9.09 15.21 -6.78
C LEU A 272 -7.81 16.04 -6.95
N ASN A 273 -7.04 15.80 -8.01
CA ASN A 273 -5.85 16.58 -8.31
C ASN A 273 -6.19 18.03 -8.68
N ASP A 274 -7.22 18.26 -9.48
CA ASP A 274 -7.69 19.59 -9.86
C ASP A 274 -8.16 20.37 -8.62
N LEU A 275 -8.91 19.73 -7.72
CA LEU A 275 -9.31 20.30 -6.42
C LEU A 275 -8.11 20.61 -5.52
N PHE A 276 -7.10 19.74 -5.51
CA PHE A 276 -5.87 19.94 -4.76
C PHE A 276 -5.08 21.14 -5.28
N GLU A 277 -4.88 21.23 -6.60
CA GLU A 277 -4.20 22.35 -7.26
C GLU A 277 -4.93 23.68 -7.07
N GLU A 278 -6.27 23.67 -7.13
CA GLU A 278 -7.08 24.86 -6.82
C GLU A 278 -6.86 25.34 -5.39
N ARG A 279 -6.85 24.42 -4.42
CA ARG A 279 -6.57 24.77 -3.01
C ARG A 279 -5.14 25.24 -2.79
N MET A 280 -4.16 24.63 -3.45
CA MET A 280 -2.75 25.05 -3.33
C MET A 280 -2.50 26.46 -3.85
N LYS A 281 -3.29 26.95 -4.81
CA LYS A 281 -3.22 28.35 -5.28
C LYS A 281 -3.75 29.38 -4.28
N LEU A 282 -4.47 28.95 -3.24
CA LEU A 282 -4.98 29.81 -2.18
C LEU A 282 -3.95 30.07 -1.06
N TYR A 283 -2.80 29.40 -1.11
CA TYR A 283 -1.70 29.50 -0.13
C TYR A 283 -0.41 29.98 -0.81
#